data_AF-A0A0M7ETL2-F1
#
_entry.id   AF-A0A0M7ETL2-F1
#
_cell.length_a   1.000
_cell.length_b   1.000
_cell.length_c   1.000
_cell.angle_alpha   90.00
_cell.angle_beta   90.00
_cell.angle_gamma   90.00
#
_symmetry.space_group_name_H-M   'P 1'
#
loop_
_entity.id
_entity.type
_entity.pdbx_description
1 polymer ?
#
loop_
_entity_poly.entity_id
_entity_poly.type
_entity_poly.pdbx_seq_one_letter_code
_entity_poly.pdbx_strand_id
1 'polypeptide(L)'
;MQAPAAGAKKALPLWLCSDYVGLDESYRPIALGFAEALGRGGKPESEVLDVEGIAKLTPTLLTYCQENPKVALRDALTQVKQ
;
A
#
# COMPACT_ATOMS: atom_id res chain seq x y z
N MET A 1 -16.21 -7.65 16.11
CA MET A 1 -14.78 -7.94 16.37
C MET A 1 -14.24 -8.71 15.18
N GLN A 2 -13.65 -8.03 14.19
CA GLN A 2 -13.14 -8.68 12.98
C GLN A 2 -11.64 -8.89 13.16
N ALA A 3 -11.18 -10.13 13.01
CA ALA A 3 -9.77 -10.50 13.13
C ALA A 3 -8.95 -9.77 12.05
N PRO A 4 -7.68 -9.38 12.33
CA PRO A 4 -6.83 -8.82 11.29
C PRO A 4 -6.66 -9.87 10.20
N ALA A 5 -7.00 -9.50 8.97
CA ALA A 5 -6.73 -10.29 7.77
C ALA A 5 -5.28 -10.79 7.83
N ALA A 6 -5.05 -12.03 7.40
CA ALA A 6 -3.79 -12.76 7.54
C ALA A 6 -2.53 -12.03 7.01
N GLY A 7 -2.69 -10.91 6.30
CA GLY A 7 -1.61 -10.01 5.85
C GLY A 7 -0.97 -9.11 6.93
N ALA A 8 -1.62 -8.84 8.06
CA ALA A 8 -1.12 -7.86 9.04
C ALA A 8 0.16 -8.28 9.81
N LYS A 9 0.59 -9.55 9.70
CA LYS A 9 1.81 -10.06 10.35
C LYS A 9 3.03 -10.11 9.44
N LYS A 10 2.83 -9.85 8.15
CA LYS A 10 3.89 -9.91 7.13
C LYS A 10 4.58 -8.55 7.06
N ALA A 11 5.91 -8.53 6.95
CA ALA A 11 6.63 -7.28 6.76
C ALA A 11 6.20 -6.61 5.45
N LEU A 12 5.92 -5.29 5.48
CA LEU A 12 5.40 -4.54 4.32
C LEU A 12 6.23 -4.73 3.03
N PRO A 13 7.58 -4.80 3.06
CA PRO A 13 8.38 -5.08 1.85
C PRO A 13 8.12 -6.44 1.20
N LEU A 14 7.55 -7.40 1.94
CA LEU A 14 7.20 -8.73 1.42
C LEU A 14 5.77 -8.79 0.88
N TRP A 15 4.96 -7.75 1.08
CA TRP A 15 3.56 -7.76 0.69
C TRP A 15 3.40 -7.87 -0.82
N LEU A 16 2.44 -8.70 -1.20
CA LEU A 16 1.94 -8.81 -2.56
C LEU A 16 0.67 -7.97 -2.71
N CYS A 17 0.26 -7.76 -3.95
CA CYS A 17 -1.02 -7.15 -4.28
C CYS A 17 -2.20 -7.88 -3.64
N SER A 18 -2.16 -9.20 -3.51
CA SER A 18 -3.18 -9.97 -2.78
C SER A 18 -3.26 -9.62 -1.30
N ASP A 19 -2.13 -9.33 -0.65
CA ASP A 19 -2.09 -8.92 0.76
C ASP A 19 -2.77 -7.54 0.93
N TYR A 20 -2.56 -6.62 -0.03
CA TYR A 20 -3.18 -5.29 -0.04
C TYR A 20 -4.69 -5.34 -0.33
N VAL A 21 -5.12 -6.11 -1.33
CA VAL A 21 -6.54 -6.28 -1.66
C VAL A 21 -7.30 -6.90 -0.48
N GLY A 22 -6.65 -7.80 0.26
CA GLY A 22 -7.20 -8.42 1.47
C GLY A 22 -7.33 -7.50 2.68
N LEU A 23 -6.82 -6.26 2.62
CA LEU A 23 -7.06 -5.27 3.66
C LEU A 23 -8.49 -4.74 3.61
N ASP A 24 -9.02 -4.46 4.81
CA ASP A 24 -10.19 -3.61 4.95
C ASP A 24 -9.91 -2.22 4.36
N GLU A 25 -10.94 -1.66 3.72
CA GLU A 25 -10.83 -0.46 2.90
C GLU A 25 -10.29 0.73 3.69
N SER A 26 -10.63 0.81 4.98
CA SER A 26 -10.22 1.87 5.90
C SER A 26 -8.71 1.85 6.18
N TYR A 27 -8.07 0.68 6.06
CA TYR A 27 -6.64 0.49 6.34
C TYR A 27 -5.76 0.58 5.09
N ARG A 28 -6.35 0.56 3.89
CA ARG A 28 -5.59 0.65 2.64
C ARG A 28 -4.78 1.96 2.54
N PRO A 29 -5.35 3.16 2.80
CA PRO A 29 -4.58 4.40 2.74
C PRO A 29 -3.43 4.44 3.75
N ILE A 30 -3.63 3.83 4.92
CA ILE A 30 -2.60 3.72 5.97
C ILE A 30 -1.43 2.88 5.46
N ALA A 31 -1.70 1.71 4.87
CA ALA A 31 -0.66 0.85 4.30
C ALA A 31 0.13 1.56 3.18
N LEU A 32 -0.52 2.37 2.35
CA LEU A 32 0.14 3.16 1.30
C LEU A 32 1.01 4.28 1.87
N GLY A 33 0.55 4.97 2.92
CA GLY A 33 1.36 5.97 3.61
C GLY A 33 2.65 5.37 4.19
N PHE A 34 2.56 4.19 4.82
CA PHE A 34 3.74 3.46 5.28
C PHE A 34 4.65 3.01 4.14
N ALA A 35 4.09 2.49 3.04
CA ALA A 35 4.87 2.05 1.89
C ALA A 35 5.61 3.21 1.21
N GLU A 36 4.98 4.37 1.12
CA GLU A 36 5.60 5.59 0.58
C GLU A 36 6.73 6.11 1.46
N ALA A 37 6.52 6.18 2.78
CA ALA A 37 7.54 6.62 3.73
C ALA A 37 8.78 5.69 3.73
N LEU A 38 8.57 4.37 3.64
CA LEU A 38 9.69 3.42 3.53
C LEU A 38 10.47 3.58 2.22
N GLY A 39 9.80 3.93 1.12
CA GLY A 39 10.44 4.14 -0.18
C GLY A 39 11.34 5.38 -0.24
N ARG A 40 11.13 6.36 0.64
CA ARG A 40 11.83 7.65 0.66
C ARG A 40 13.02 7.73 1.62
N GLY A 41 13.32 6.65 2.35
CA GLY A 41 14.55 6.56 3.14
C GLY A 41 14.47 7.17 4.55
N GLY A 42 13.27 7.47 5.07
CA GLY A 42 13.03 7.58 6.51
C GLY A 42 13.53 8.85 7.18
N LYS A 43 13.36 10.02 6.58
CA LYS A 43 13.58 11.32 7.25
C LYS A 43 12.22 11.99 7.51
N PRO A 44 11.46 11.55 8.52
CA PRO A 44 10.09 12.00 8.75
C PRO A 44 9.97 13.52 8.96
N GLU A 45 11.05 14.17 9.43
CA GLU A 45 11.12 15.60 9.71
C GLU A 45 11.01 16.49 8.45
N SER A 46 11.22 15.93 7.26
CA SER A 46 11.17 16.66 5.98
C SER A 46 10.20 16.03 4.97
N GLU A 47 9.50 14.96 5.36
CA GLU A 47 8.62 14.22 4.47
C GLU A 47 7.17 14.63 4.67
N VAL A 48 6.59 15.21 3.63
CA VAL A 48 5.15 15.50 3.59
C VAL A 48 4.41 14.20 3.27
N LEU A 49 3.45 13.85 4.12
CA LEU A 49 2.48 12.80 3.82
C LEU A 49 1.48 13.34 2.79
N ASP A 50 1.56 12.85 1.55
CA ASP A 50 0.66 13.24 0.47
C ASP A 50 -0.68 12.50 0.57
N VAL A 51 -1.54 12.95 1.48
CA VAL A 51 -2.85 12.33 1.74
C VAL A 51 -3.72 12.33 0.49
N GLU A 52 -3.70 13.40 -0.30
CA GLU A 52 -4.49 13.51 -1.52
C GLU A 52 -3.98 12.57 -2.63
N GLY A 53 -2.66 12.50 -2.82
CA GLY A 53 -2.03 11.56 -3.74
C GLY A 53 -2.34 10.11 -3.36
N ILE A 54 -2.25 9.77 -2.08
CA ILE A 54 -2.61 8.44 -1.58
C ILE A 54 -4.09 8.13 -1.83
N ALA A 55 -4.99 9.07 -1.54
CA ALA A 55 -6.43 8.89 -1.76
C ALA A 55 -6.77 8.64 -3.23
N LYS A 56 -6.15 9.39 -4.15
CA LYS A 56 -6.32 9.21 -5.61
C LYS A 56 -5.73 7.90 -6.11
N LEU A 57 -4.62 7.47 -5.53
CA LEU A 57 -3.90 6.27 -5.94
C LEU A 57 -4.54 4.98 -5.42
N THR A 58 -5.20 5.04 -4.26
CA THR A 58 -5.87 3.90 -3.61
C THR A 58 -6.78 3.10 -4.57
N PRO A 59 -7.74 3.71 -5.30
CA PRO A 59 -8.60 2.96 -6.22
C PRO A 59 -7.84 2.40 -7.42
N THR A 60 -6.91 3.16 -8.01
CA THR A 60 -6.10 2.71 -9.16
C THR A 60 -5.25 1.51 -8.81
N LEU A 61 -4.57 1.57 -7.66
CA LEU A 61 -3.75 0.47 -7.16
C LEU A 61 -4.60 -0.75 -6.81
N LEU A 62 -5.79 -0.54 -6.24
CA LEU A 62 -6.70 -1.64 -5.92
C LEU A 62 -7.08 -2.42 -7.18
N THR A 63 -7.49 -1.72 -8.25
CA THR A 63 -7.81 -2.34 -9.54
C THR A 63 -6.60 -3.11 -10.09
N TYR A 64 -5.43 -2.47 -10.15
CA TYR A 64 -4.21 -3.11 -10.63
C TYR A 64 -3.87 -4.38 -9.84
N CYS A 65 -4.00 -4.32 -8.51
CA CYS A 65 -3.69 -5.44 -7.64
C CYS A 65 -4.71 -6.57 -7.69
N GLN A 66 -5.96 -6.29 -8.04
CA GLN A 66 -6.96 -7.33 -8.31
C GLN A 66 -6.60 -8.13 -9.57
N GLU A 67 -6.08 -7.47 -10.60
CA GLU A 67 -5.63 -8.11 -11.84
C GLU A 67 -4.27 -8.82 -11.67
N ASN A 68 -3.42 -8.30 -10.77
CA ASN A 68 -2.03 -8.75 -10.59
C ASN A 68 -1.73 -9.22 -9.16
N PRO A 69 -2.40 -10.25 -8.63
CA PRO A 69 -2.33 -10.61 -7.20
C PRO A 69 -0.95 -11.05 -6.71
N LYS A 70 -0.07 -11.50 -7.62
CA LYS A 70 1.29 -12.00 -7.30
C LYS A 70 2.39 -10.95 -7.39
N VAL A 71 2.08 -9.74 -7.85
CA VAL A 71 3.05 -8.64 -7.95
C VAL A 71 3.34 -8.10 -6.55
N ALA A 72 4.59 -7.74 -6.28
CA ALA A 72 4.95 -7.10 -5.02
C ALA A 72 4.27 -5.72 -4.92
N LEU A 73 3.72 -5.40 -3.75
CA LEU A 73 3.00 -4.14 -3.55
C LEU A 73 3.86 -2.91 -3.88
N ARG A 74 5.16 -2.98 -3.56
CA ARG A 74 6.13 -1.92 -3.90
C ARG A 74 6.22 -1.69 -5.42
N ASP A 75 6.28 -2.75 -6.20
CA ASP A 75 6.41 -2.66 -7.66
C ASP A 75 5.10 -2.16 -8.28
N ALA A 76 3.96 -2.63 -7.78
CA ALA A 76 2.64 -2.14 -8.15
C ALA A 76 2.49 -0.63 -7.87
N LEU A 77 2.94 -0.18 -6.70
CA LEU A 77 3.01 1.24 -6.33
C LEU A 77 3.87 2.04 -7.30
N THR A 78 5.02 1.52 -7.73
CA THR A 78 5.85 2.18 -8.73
C THR A 78 5.18 2.22 -10.10
N GLN A 79 4.46 1.16 -10.51
CA GLN A 79 3.74 1.10 -11.79
C GLN A 79 2.60 2.11 -11.88
N VAL A 80 1.78 2.25 -10.84
CA VAL A 80 0.58 3.13 -10.87
C VAL A 80 0.87 4.59 -10.54
N LYS A 81 2.12 4.92 -10.12
CA LYS A 81 2.61 6.29 -9.91
C LYS A 81 3.23 6.91 -11.16
N GLN A 82 3.49 6.12 -12.20
CA GLN A 82 3.96 6.58 -13.52
C GLN A 82 2.80 7.18 -14.31
#